data_AF-A0A511FF40-F1
#
_entry.id   AF-A0A511FF40-F1
#
_cell.length_a   1.000
_cell.length_b   1.000
_cell.length_c   1.000
_cell.angle_alpha   90.00
_cell.angle_beta   90.00
_cell.angle_gamma   90.00
#
_symmetry.space_group_name_H-M   'P 1'
#
loop_
_entity.id
_entity.type
_entity.pdbx_description
1 polymer ?
#
loop_
_entity_poly.entity_id
_entity_poly.type
_entity_poly.pdbx_seq_one_letter_code
_entity_poly.pdbx_strand_id
1 'polypeptide(L)'
;MEAERGGPAGPFDDLEVIRESAGMSTSRWCAKFGIPERTWRRWQARARAGASAKGPWPAPVRRDAEVVAAVQALAAAHPGWGHRRVRARLRERGVEVSEASVLRIMRELGERGRRPAR
;
A
#
# COMPACT_ATOMS: atom_id res chain seq x y z
N MET A 1 -28.83 18.69 -1.16
CA MET A 1 -28.12 18.65 -2.45
C MET A 1 -26.79 17.95 -2.19
N GLU A 2 -26.81 16.63 -2.31
CA GLU A 2 -25.65 15.77 -2.03
C GLU A 2 -24.57 16.05 -3.08
N ALA A 3 -23.44 16.59 -2.66
CA ALA A 3 -22.27 16.64 -3.52
C ALA A 3 -21.70 15.21 -3.61
N GLU A 4 -22.03 14.50 -4.69
CA GLU A 4 -21.33 13.27 -5.05
C GLU A 4 -19.84 13.61 -5.23
N ARG A 5 -19.05 13.34 -4.20
CA ARG A 5 -17.60 13.49 -4.24
C ARG A 5 -17.05 12.42 -5.17
N GLY A 6 -16.79 12.84 -6.41
CA GLY A 6 -15.95 12.24 -7.45
C GLY A 6 -15.53 10.80 -7.20
N GLY A 7 -16.25 9.87 -7.84
CA GLY A 7 -15.71 8.55 -8.14
C GLY A 7 -14.38 8.66 -8.90
N PRO A 8 -13.57 7.59 -8.93
CA PRO A 8 -12.27 7.63 -9.59
C PRO A 8 -12.47 8.07 -11.05
N ALA A 9 -11.87 9.21 -11.40
CA ALA A 9 -11.70 9.57 -12.80
C ALA A 9 -10.98 8.38 -13.44
N GLY A 10 -11.60 7.76 -14.45
CA GLY A 10 -10.96 6.71 -15.23
C GLY A 10 -9.60 7.17 -15.77
N PRO A 11 -8.77 6.24 -16.27
CA PRO A 11 -7.45 6.56 -16.80
C PRO A 11 -7.53 7.77 -17.71
N PHE A 12 -6.73 8.80 -17.43
CA PHE A 12 -6.68 10.02 -18.25
C PHE A 12 -6.48 9.68 -19.74
N ASP A 13 -5.77 8.60 -20.02
CA ASP A 13 -5.50 8.07 -21.35
C ASP A 13 -6.79 7.73 -22.12
N ASP A 14 -7.80 7.12 -21.48
CA ASP A 14 -9.07 6.81 -22.13
C ASP A 14 -9.81 8.10 -22.55
N LEU A 15 -9.78 9.11 -21.68
CA LEU A 15 -10.41 10.40 -21.97
C LEU A 15 -9.67 11.15 -23.09
N GLU A 16 -8.34 11.03 -23.14
CA GLU A 16 -7.52 11.64 -24.20
C GLU A 16 -7.77 10.94 -25.55
N VAL A 17 -7.90 9.61 -25.58
CA VAL A 17 -8.27 8.85 -26.80
C VAL A 17 -9.65 9.26 -27.31
N ILE A 18 -10.64 9.43 -26.42
CA ILE A 18 -11.98 9.88 -26.81
C ILE A 18 -11.93 11.30 -27.38
N ARG A 19 -11.14 12.20 -26.77
CA ARG A 19 -10.95 13.58 -27.28
C ARG A 19 -10.38 13.57 -28.70
N GLU A 20 -9.33 12.79 -28.93
CA GLU A 20 -8.64 12.70 -30.22
C GLU A 20 -9.50 12.06 -31.30
N SER A 21 -10.17 10.96 -30.97
CA SER A 21 -11.08 10.26 -31.86
C SER A 21 -12.29 11.12 -32.27
N ALA A 22 -12.73 12.03 -31.40
CA ALA A 22 -13.75 13.02 -31.69
C ALA A 22 -13.22 14.25 -32.46
N GLY A 23 -11.93 14.32 -32.78
CA GLY A 23 -11.29 15.45 -33.46
C GLY A 23 -11.37 16.77 -32.67
N MET A 24 -11.56 16.72 -31.35
CA MET A 24 -11.79 17.92 -30.54
C MET A 24 -10.48 18.57 -30.09
N SER A 25 -10.43 19.90 -30.22
CA SER A 25 -9.39 20.68 -29.57
C SER A 25 -9.48 20.56 -28.05
N THR A 26 -8.34 20.64 -27.37
CA THR A 26 -8.26 20.59 -25.91
C THR A 26 -9.15 21.66 -25.25
N SER A 27 -9.16 22.89 -25.78
CA SER A 27 -9.97 23.99 -25.21
C SER A 27 -11.48 23.69 -25.30
N ARG A 28 -11.96 23.15 -26.43
CA ARG A 28 -13.37 22.76 -26.60
C ARG A 28 -13.75 21.61 -25.68
N TRP A 29 -12.88 20.61 -25.56
CA TRP A 29 -13.06 19.49 -24.64
C TRP A 29 -13.14 19.96 -23.17
N CYS A 30 -12.19 20.78 -22.75
CA CYS A 30 -12.12 21.36 -21.41
C CYS A 30 -13.36 22.18 -21.07
N ALA A 31 -13.81 23.04 -22.00
CA ALA A 31 -15.04 23.81 -21.82
C ALA A 31 -16.27 22.92 -21.69
N LYS A 32 -16.37 21.86 -22.52
CA LYS A 32 -17.50 20.93 -22.51
C LYS A 32 -17.63 20.16 -21.19
N PHE A 33 -16.51 19.75 -20.60
CA PHE A 33 -16.50 18.94 -19.37
C PHE A 33 -16.22 19.77 -18.10
N GLY A 34 -16.15 21.09 -18.20
CA GLY A 34 -15.89 21.98 -17.05
C GLY A 34 -14.51 21.78 -16.43
N ILE A 35 -13.52 21.35 -17.21
CA ILE A 35 -12.15 21.11 -16.74
C ILE A 35 -11.29 22.33 -17.08
N PRO A 36 -10.56 22.93 -16.13
CA PRO A 36 -9.60 23.98 -16.47
C PRO A 36 -8.51 23.48 -17.42
N GLU A 37 -8.25 24.21 -18.52
CA GLU A 37 -7.29 23.77 -19.54
C GLU A 37 -5.88 23.56 -18.97
N ARG A 38 -5.46 24.39 -18.01
CA ARG A 38 -4.19 24.20 -17.28
C ARG A 38 -4.09 22.82 -16.61
N THR A 39 -5.18 22.33 -16.04
CA THR A 39 -5.23 21.01 -15.40
C THR A 39 -5.08 19.91 -16.44
N TRP A 40 -5.79 20.03 -17.57
CA TRP A 40 -5.70 19.07 -18.68
C TRP A 40 -4.29 19.02 -19.28
N ARG A 41 -3.68 20.17 -19.56
CA ARG A 41 -2.29 20.26 -20.08
C ARG A 41 -1.28 19.61 -19.13
N ARG A 42 -1.46 19.80 -17.82
CA ARG A 42 -0.63 19.14 -16.80
C ARG A 42 -0.80 17.62 -16.83
N TRP A 43 -2.01 17.11 -17.04
CA TRP A 43 -2.25 15.67 -17.19
C TRP A 43 -1.64 15.12 -18.48
N GLN A 44 -1.81 15.80 -19.62
CA GLN A 44 -1.13 15.45 -20.88
C GLN A 44 0.39 15.36 -20.70
N ALA A 45 1.01 16.35 -20.03
CA ALA A 45 2.44 16.34 -19.77
C ALA A 45 2.87 15.15 -18.89
N ARG A 46 2.08 14.80 -17.88
CA ARG A 46 2.34 13.63 -17.02
C ARG A 46 2.20 12.31 -17.76
N ALA A 47 1.18 12.17 -18.61
CA ALA A 47 0.97 10.99 -19.44
C ALA A 47 2.14 10.78 -20.42
N ARG A 48 2.57 11.84 -21.12
CA ARG A 48 3.73 11.80 -22.03
C ARG A 48 5.05 11.48 -21.31
N ALA A 49 5.20 11.93 -20.07
CA ALA A 49 6.36 11.62 -19.25
C ALA A 49 6.36 10.18 -18.69
N GLY A 50 5.36 9.35 -19.02
CA GLY A 50 5.25 7.99 -18.50
C GLY A 50 5.04 7.98 -17.00
N ALA A 51 4.12 8.82 -16.48
CA ALA A 51 3.93 8.97 -15.05
C ALA A 51 3.67 7.63 -14.36
N SER A 52 4.63 7.21 -13.55
CA SER A 52 4.44 6.12 -12.59
C SER A 52 3.31 6.52 -11.64
N ALA A 53 2.26 5.70 -11.57
CA ALA A 53 1.25 5.83 -10.52
C ALA A 53 1.99 5.92 -9.19
N LYS A 54 1.64 6.88 -8.33
CA LYS A 54 2.23 6.98 -7.01
C LYS A 54 2.06 5.60 -6.37
N GLY A 55 3.17 4.88 -6.19
CA GLY A 55 3.13 3.48 -5.77
C GLY A 55 2.35 3.35 -4.46
N PRO A 56 1.87 2.14 -4.12
CA PRO A 56 1.23 1.93 -2.84
C PRO A 56 2.16 2.45 -1.74
N TRP A 57 1.59 3.15 -0.76
CA TRP A 57 2.36 3.58 0.40
C TRP A 57 3.10 2.37 1.00
N PRO A 58 4.36 2.55 1.45
CA PRO A 58 5.14 1.45 1.99
C PRO A 58 4.33 0.74 3.08
N ALA A 59 4.23 -0.58 2.95
CA ALA A 59 3.50 -1.39 3.90
C ALA A 59 4.19 -1.33 5.28
N PRO A 60 3.43 -1.37 6.39
CA PRO A 60 4.04 -1.47 7.71
C PRO A 60 4.91 -2.74 7.82
N VAL A 61 6.07 -2.65 8.49
CA VAL A 61 7.01 -3.78 8.70
C VAL A 61 6.35 -5.06 9.22
N ARG A 62 5.25 -4.96 9.97
CA ARG A 62 4.50 -6.15 10.43
C ARG A 62 3.84 -6.97 9.30
N ARG A 63 3.73 -6.39 8.10
CA ARG A 63 3.23 -7.03 6.87
C ARG A 63 4.35 -7.48 5.95
N ASP A 64 5.60 -7.23 6.34
CA ASP A 64 6.75 -7.78 5.65
C ASP A 64 6.74 -9.31 5.82
N ALA A 65 6.70 -10.02 4.70
CA ALA A 65 6.57 -11.47 4.69
C ALA A 65 7.77 -12.17 5.35
N GLU A 66 8.97 -11.61 5.20
CA GLU A 66 10.19 -12.16 5.78
C GLU A 66 10.17 -12.00 7.31
N VAL A 67 9.72 -10.84 7.79
CA VAL A 67 9.56 -10.59 9.22
C VAL A 67 8.52 -11.52 9.85
N VAL A 68 7.36 -11.68 9.20
CA VAL A 68 6.30 -12.58 9.69
C VAL A 68 6.80 -14.02 9.74
N ALA A 69 7.46 -14.49 8.68
CA ALA A 69 8.04 -15.83 8.63
C ALA A 69 9.09 -16.07 9.72
N ALA A 70 9.96 -15.09 9.97
CA ALA A 70 10.99 -15.19 11.00
C ALA A 70 10.39 -15.24 12.42
N VAL A 71 9.33 -14.45 12.69
CA VAL A 71 8.58 -14.52 13.96
C VAL A 71 7.93 -15.89 14.13
N GLN A 72 7.22 -16.36 13.11
CA GLN A 72 6.53 -17.65 13.12
C GLN A 72 7.51 -18.80 13.37
N ALA A 73 8.64 -18.82 12.67
CA ALA A 73 9.66 -19.87 12.85
C ALA A 73 10.19 -19.93 14.28
N LEU A 74 10.43 -18.78 14.92
CA LEU A 74 10.92 -18.71 16.30
C LEU A 74 9.88 -19.11 17.33
N ALA A 75 8.63 -18.68 17.14
CA ALA A 75 7.56 -18.99 18.08
C ALA A 75 7.07 -20.45 17.93
N ALA A 76 7.11 -21.03 16.73
CA ALA A 76 6.91 -22.46 16.51
C ALA A 76 8.05 -23.32 17.09
N ALA A 77 9.31 -22.91 16.90
CA ALA A 77 10.47 -23.63 17.46
C ALA A 77 10.52 -23.57 19.00
N HIS A 78 9.95 -22.50 19.59
CA HIS A 78 9.96 -22.30 21.03
C HIS A 78 8.58 -21.86 21.55
N PRO A 79 7.60 -22.77 21.65
CA PRO A 79 6.21 -22.43 22.01
C PRO A 79 6.02 -21.78 23.39
N GLY A 80 7.00 -21.93 24.31
CA GLY A 80 6.99 -21.28 25.62
C GLY A 80 7.55 -19.86 25.65
N TRP A 81 8.11 -19.36 24.54
CA TRP A 81 8.69 -18.02 24.50
C TRP A 81 7.62 -16.94 24.32
N GLY A 82 7.74 -15.89 25.13
CA GLY A 82 6.98 -14.66 24.91
C GLY A 82 7.61 -13.78 23.83
N HIS A 83 6.81 -12.85 23.29
CA HIS A 83 7.20 -11.89 22.26
C HIS A 83 8.51 -11.12 22.56
N ARG A 84 8.82 -10.83 23.83
CA ARG A 84 10.08 -10.19 24.23
C ARG A 84 11.31 -11.02 23.88
N ARG A 85 11.26 -12.33 24.15
CA ARG A 85 12.37 -13.25 23.86
C ARG A 85 12.49 -13.53 22.37
N VAL A 86 11.36 -13.69 21.67
CA VAL A 86 11.34 -13.78 20.20
C VAL A 86 11.97 -12.55 19.56
N ARG A 87 11.62 -11.34 20.03
CA ARG A 87 12.23 -10.09 19.56
C ARG A 87 13.75 -10.06 19.80
N ALA A 88 14.22 -10.43 20.99
CA ALA A 88 15.65 -10.47 21.27
C ALA A 88 16.38 -11.36 20.25
N ARG A 89 15.82 -12.55 19.96
CA ARG A 89 16.39 -13.48 19.00
C ARG A 89 16.35 -12.98 17.55
N LEU A 90 15.32 -12.22 17.17
CA LEU A 90 15.25 -11.55 15.86
C LEU A 90 16.35 -10.49 15.71
N ARG A 91 16.61 -9.70 16.76
CA ARG A 91 17.67 -8.69 16.74
C ARG A 91 19.06 -9.29 16.61
N GLU A 92 19.33 -10.40 17.30
CA GLU A 92 20.58 -11.16 17.13
C GLU A 92 20.78 -11.66 15.69
N ARG A 93 19.70 -11.86 14.94
CA ARG A 93 19.71 -12.26 13.52
C ARG A 93 19.70 -11.05 12.56
N GLY A 94 19.80 -9.83 13.07
CA GLY A 94 19.80 -8.59 12.27
C GLY A 94 18.42 -8.09 11.85
N VAL A 95 17.32 -8.69 12.34
CA VAL A 95 15.96 -8.25 12.03
C VAL A 95 15.50 -7.19 13.04
N GLU A 96 15.51 -5.93 12.61
CA GLU A 96 15.10 -4.80 13.44
C GLU A 96 13.57 -4.62 13.45
N VAL A 97 12.94 -5.03 14.55
CA VAL A 97 11.50 -4.93 14.76
C VAL A 97 11.13 -4.39 16.13
N SER A 98 10.01 -3.67 16.22
CA SER A 98 9.48 -3.19 17.50
C SER A 98 8.85 -4.34 18.30
N GLU A 99 8.89 -4.25 19.64
CA GLU A 99 8.24 -5.24 20.53
C GLU A 99 6.74 -5.36 20.26
N ALA A 100 6.08 -4.23 20.01
CA ALA A 100 4.66 -4.19 19.68
C ALA A 100 4.35 -4.85 18.34
N SER A 101 5.26 -4.77 17.35
CA SER A 101 5.11 -5.48 16.06
C SER A 101 5.17 -6.98 16.27
N VAL A 102 6.16 -7.49 17.01
CA VAL A 102 6.28 -8.93 17.29
C VAL A 102 5.07 -9.45 18.05
N LEU A 103 4.60 -8.73 19.07
CA LEU A 103 3.38 -9.10 19.80
C LEU A 103 2.15 -9.17 18.89
N ARG A 104 1.98 -8.21 17.98
CA ARG A 104 0.85 -8.20 17.03
C ARG A 104 0.93 -9.37 16.04
N ILE A 105 2.11 -9.62 15.47
CA ILE A 105 2.34 -10.75 14.56
C ILE A 105 2.01 -12.07 15.27
N MET A 106 2.53 -12.30 16.47
CA MET A 106 2.22 -13.52 17.25
C MET A 106 0.72 -13.65 17.59
N ARG A 107 0.01 -12.54 17.78
CA ARG A 107 -1.45 -12.56 18.01
C ARG A 107 -2.22 -12.90 16.73
N GLU A 108 -1.81 -12.35 15.59
CA GLU A 108 -2.40 -12.63 14.28
C GLU A 108 -2.16 -14.09 13.86
N LEU A 109 -0.99 -14.64 14.16
CA LEU A 109 -0.65 -16.05 13.92
C LEU A 109 -1.30 -17.03 14.92
N GLY A 110 -1.90 -16.52 16.01
CA GLY A 110 -2.46 -17.37 17.08
C GLY A 110 -1.42 -18.04 17.98
N GLU A 111 -0.14 -17.71 17.86
CA GLU A 111 0.98 -18.33 18.57
C GLU A 111 1.21 -17.76 19.99
N ARG A 112 0.13 -17.41 20.70
CA ARG A 112 0.26 -16.99 22.10
C ARG A 112 0.83 -18.14 22.93
N GLY A 113 2.07 -17.97 23.37
CA GLY A 113 2.84 -18.80 24.30
C GLY A 113 1.99 -19.89 24.97
N ARG A 114 1.84 -21.02 24.28
CA ARG A 114 1.13 -22.17 24.84
C ARG A 114 2.06 -22.69 25.93
N ARG A 115 1.65 -22.59 27.20
CA ARG A 115 2.36 -23.27 28.29
C ARG A 115 2.58 -24.71 27.84
N PRO A 116 3.81 -25.25 27.83
CA PRO A 116 4.01 -26.66 27.52
C PRO A 116 3.15 -27.47 28.49
N ALA A 117 2.39 -28.44 27.97
CA ALA A 117 1.61 -29.35 28.80
C ALA A 117 2.57 -29.99 29.81
N ARG A 118 2.20 -29.88 31.08
CA ARG A 118 2.94 -30.46 32.21
C ARG A 118 2.72 -31.96 32.28
#